data_AF-A0A0M9WU29-F1
#
_entry.id   AF-A0A0M9WU29-F1
#
_cell.length_a   1.000
_cell.length_b   1.000
_cell.length_c   1.000
_cell.angle_alpha   90.00
_cell.angle_beta   90.00
_cell.angle_gamma   90.00
#
_symmetry.space_group_name_H-M   'P 1'
#
loop_
_entity.id
_entity.type
_entity.pdbx_description
1 polymer ?
#
loop_
_entity_poly.entity_id
_entity_poly.type
_entity_poly.pdbx_seq_one_letter_code
_entity_poly.pdbx_strand_id
1 'polypeptide(L)'
;MGNLTIEILLVFIQYFIMLFFCKYVLDLNFSKKQFLFIILIMFLPTAILFLFIGPISILYLVLILAIMVYRETKCIMSILHVFMALIFIVISDNISYIIAFRLLNAIGNEQLIIIGYFLFLIVFAIVFAIFYKRVVKFLSERWVFKSVSYISVFLGIATVIFMYINIMAIDHDN
;
A
#
# COMPACT_ATOMS: atom_id res chain seq x y z
N MET A 1 24.74 -7.51 -2.90
CA MET A 1 23.73 -8.59 -2.84
C MET A 1 22.74 -8.45 -1.69
N GLY A 2 23.10 -7.87 -0.52
CA GLY A 2 22.18 -7.67 0.61
C GLY A 2 21.04 -6.66 0.40
N ASN A 3 21.29 -5.50 -0.24
CA ASN A 3 20.24 -4.49 -0.45
C ASN A 3 19.12 -4.95 -1.38
N LEU A 4 19.46 -5.57 -2.51
CA LEU A 4 18.46 -6.08 -3.46
C LEU A 4 17.53 -7.12 -2.82
N THR A 5 18.06 -8.00 -1.97
CA THR A 5 17.24 -8.98 -1.25
C THR A 5 16.29 -8.34 -0.24
N ILE A 6 16.70 -7.25 0.41
CA ILE A 6 15.88 -6.50 1.37
C ILE A 6 14.79 -5.70 0.65
N GLU A 7 15.12 -5.05 -0.46
CA GLU A 7 14.18 -4.31 -1.31
C GLU A 7 13.11 -5.22 -1.89
N ILE A 8 13.50 -6.38 -2.42
CA ILE A 8 12.55 -7.38 -2.90
C ILE A 8 11.64 -7.86 -1.76
N LEU A 9 12.20 -8.17 -0.60
CA LEU A 9 11.43 -8.58 0.58
C LEU A 9 10.43 -7.50 1.00
N LEU A 10 10.82 -6.23 0.97
CA LEU A 10 9.94 -5.11 1.25
C LEU A 10 8.77 -5.04 0.27
N VAL A 11 9.02 -5.19 -1.03
CA VAL A 11 7.97 -5.23 -2.05
C VAL A 11 6.98 -6.38 -1.80
N PHE A 12 7.49 -7.56 -1.45
CA PHE A 12 6.63 -8.69 -1.07
C PHE A 12 5.75 -8.35 0.13
N ILE A 13 6.32 -7.79 1.19
CA ILE A 13 5.60 -7.44 2.41
C ILE A 13 4.55 -6.35 2.13
N GLN A 14 4.94 -5.27 1.44
CA GLN A 14 4.02 -4.19 1.04
C GLN A 14 2.87 -4.73 0.18
N TYR A 15 3.15 -5.65 -0.74
CA TYR A 15 2.14 -6.31 -1.56
C TYR A 15 1.14 -7.12 -0.71
N PHE A 16 1.64 -7.96 0.21
CA PHE A 16 0.77 -8.73 1.10
C PHE A 16 -0.08 -7.84 1.99
N ILE A 17 0.50 -6.76 2.52
CA ILE A 17 -0.21 -5.77 3.32
C ILE A 17 -1.30 -5.10 2.49
N MET A 18 -1.03 -4.71 1.25
CA MET A 18 -2.01 -4.04 0.39
C MET A 18 -3.18 -4.96 0.05
N LEU A 19 -2.91 -6.22 -0.26
CA LEU A 19 -3.95 -7.23 -0.47
C LEU A 19 -4.77 -7.46 0.79
N PHE A 20 -4.12 -7.60 1.95
CA PHE A 20 -4.78 -7.76 3.23
C PHE A 20 -5.68 -6.56 3.54
N PHE A 21 -5.17 -5.34 3.36
CA PHE A 21 -5.90 -4.10 3.59
C PHE A 21 -7.16 -4.05 2.72
N CYS A 22 -7.01 -4.27 1.41
CA CYS A 22 -8.15 -4.24 0.49
C CYS A 22 -9.16 -5.31 0.84
N LYS A 23 -8.70 -6.54 1.13
CA LYS A 23 -9.57 -7.64 1.56
C LYS A 23 -10.33 -7.30 2.83
N TYR A 24 -9.63 -6.77 3.83
CA TYR A 24 -10.17 -6.49 5.15
C TYR A 24 -11.13 -5.29 5.16
N VAL A 25 -10.76 -4.19 4.51
CA VAL A 25 -11.55 -2.94 4.52
C VAL A 25 -12.79 -3.07 3.64
N LEU A 26 -12.69 -3.75 2.50
CA LEU A 26 -13.77 -3.89 1.53
C LEU A 26 -14.57 -5.19 1.69
N ASP A 27 -14.26 -6.01 2.70
CA ASP A 27 -14.89 -7.31 2.94
C ASP A 27 -14.90 -8.21 1.68
N LEU A 28 -13.81 -8.19 0.92
CA LEU A 28 -13.69 -8.95 -0.33
C LEU A 28 -13.41 -10.42 -0.06
N ASN A 29 -14.15 -11.30 -0.71
CA ASN A 29 -13.89 -12.74 -0.72
C ASN A 29 -13.24 -13.15 -2.04
N PHE A 30 -11.90 -13.18 -2.06
CA PHE A 30 -11.16 -13.66 -3.23
C PHE A 30 -11.27 -15.19 -3.37
N SER A 31 -11.73 -15.64 -4.54
CA SER A 31 -11.67 -17.04 -4.95
C SER A 31 -10.23 -17.48 -5.25
N LYS A 32 -9.99 -18.80 -5.26
CA LYS A 32 -8.68 -19.38 -5.65
C LYS A 32 -8.20 -18.91 -7.03
N LYS A 33 -9.12 -18.74 -7.99
CA LYS A 33 -8.81 -18.25 -9.34
C LYS A 33 -8.37 -16.78 -9.34
N GLN A 34 -9.07 -15.93 -8.57
CA GLN A 34 -8.67 -14.53 -8.39
C GLN A 34 -7.32 -14.42 -7.69
N PHE A 35 -7.05 -15.26 -6.70
CA PHE A 35 -5.74 -15.29 -6.03
C PHE A 35 -4.60 -15.67 -6.99
N LEU A 36 -4.82 -16.66 -7.86
CA LEU A 36 -3.86 -17.04 -8.90
C LEU A 36 -3.62 -15.89 -9.90
N PHE A 37 -4.68 -15.20 -10.32
CA PHE A 37 -4.59 -14.02 -11.18
C PHE A 37 -3.80 -12.89 -10.50
N ILE A 38 -4.08 -12.64 -9.23
CA ILE A 38 -3.42 -11.64 -8.40
C ILE A 38 -1.90 -11.90 -8.34
N ILE A 39 -1.48 -13.16 -8.23
CA ILE A 39 -0.06 -13.54 -8.24
C ILE A 39 0.56 -13.44 -9.64
N LEU A 40 -0.07 -14.05 -10.66
CA LEU A 40 0.55 -14.19 -11.97
C LEU A 40 0.52 -12.90 -12.81
N ILE A 41 -0.51 -12.07 -12.65
CA ILE A 41 -0.77 -10.93 -13.53
C ILE A 41 -0.52 -9.59 -12.82
N MET A 42 -0.60 -9.54 -11.49
CA MET A 42 -0.24 -8.33 -10.76
C MET A 42 1.14 -8.45 -10.13
N PHE A 43 1.38 -9.47 -9.31
CA PHE A 43 2.62 -9.56 -8.55
C PHE A 43 3.84 -9.79 -9.43
N LEU A 44 3.83 -10.85 -10.24
CA LEU A 44 4.98 -11.21 -11.06
C LEU A 44 5.40 -10.08 -12.02
N PRO A 45 4.48 -9.43 -12.78
CA PRO A 45 4.87 -8.32 -13.65
C PRO A 45 5.35 -7.10 -12.87
N THR A 46 4.75 -6.79 -11.72
CA THR A 46 5.20 -5.70 -10.86
C THR A 46 6.60 -5.95 -10.31
N ALA A 47 6.90 -7.18 -9.86
CA ALA A 47 8.22 -7.56 -9.36
C ALA A 47 9.29 -7.46 -10.46
N ILE A 48 8.95 -7.84 -11.70
CA ILE A 48 9.83 -7.66 -12.86
C ILE A 48 10.04 -6.17 -13.13
N LEU A 49 8.97 -5.37 -13.20
CA LEU A 49 9.04 -3.92 -13.43
C LEU A 49 9.83 -3.20 -12.33
N PHE A 50 9.74 -3.65 -11.08
CA PHE A 50 10.47 -3.08 -9.96
C PHE A 50 11.99 -3.10 -10.19
N LEU A 51 12.52 -4.11 -10.87
CA LEU A 51 13.95 -4.18 -11.21
C LEU A 51 14.40 -3.08 -12.20
N PHE A 52 13.47 -2.50 -12.97
CA PHE A 52 13.76 -1.51 -14.01
C PHE A 52 13.37 -0.09 -13.61
N ILE A 53 12.19 0.08 -12.99
CA ILE A 53 11.60 1.39 -12.67
C ILE A 53 11.39 1.61 -11.17
N GLY A 54 11.91 0.69 -10.34
CA GLY A 54 11.92 0.81 -8.87
C GLY A 54 10.51 0.96 -8.27
N PRO A 55 10.36 1.80 -7.22
CA PRO A 55 9.11 1.97 -6.48
C PRO A 55 7.92 2.43 -7.33
N ILE A 56 8.14 3.05 -8.50
CA ILE A 56 7.06 3.47 -9.41
C ILE A 56 6.24 2.28 -9.90
N SER A 57 6.86 1.09 -10.00
CA SER A 57 6.15 -0.15 -10.40
C SER A 57 4.93 -0.45 -9.52
N ILE A 58 4.91 0.00 -8.27
CA ILE A 58 3.77 -0.16 -7.35
C ILE A 58 2.50 0.54 -7.88
N LEU A 59 2.62 1.59 -8.72
CA LEU A 59 1.45 2.21 -9.35
C LEU A 59 0.74 1.25 -10.31
N TYR A 60 1.49 0.39 -11.02
CA TYR A 60 0.91 -0.64 -11.89
C TYR A 60 0.08 -1.65 -11.11
N LEU A 61 0.64 -2.11 -9.98
CA LEU A 61 -0.01 -2.99 -9.02
C LEU A 61 -1.33 -2.41 -8.49
N VAL A 62 -1.28 -1.15 -8.05
CA VAL A 62 -2.43 -0.40 -7.50
C VAL A 62 -3.51 -0.22 -8.56
N LEU A 63 -3.12 0.09 -9.80
CA LEU A 63 -4.06 0.29 -10.91
C LEU A 63 -4.81 -1.01 -11.27
N ILE A 64 -4.11 -2.14 -11.40
CA ILE A 64 -4.78 -3.42 -11.68
C ILE A 64 -5.66 -3.82 -10.51
N LEU A 65 -5.18 -3.68 -9.27
CA LEU A 65 -5.96 -4.01 -8.09
C LEU A 65 -7.24 -3.15 -8.02
N ALA A 66 -7.15 -1.86 -8.31
CA ALA A 66 -8.31 -0.96 -8.39
C ALA A 66 -9.33 -1.43 -9.44
N ILE A 67 -8.89 -1.81 -10.64
CA ILE A 67 -9.76 -2.33 -11.71
C ILE A 67 -10.45 -3.62 -11.26
N MET A 68 -9.71 -4.55 -10.65
CA MET A 68 -10.26 -5.81 -10.15
C MET A 68 -11.30 -5.57 -9.06
N VAL A 69 -10.96 -4.77 -8.06
CA VAL A 69 -11.86 -4.41 -6.96
C VAL A 69 -13.13 -3.72 -7.47
N TYR A 70 -13.01 -2.83 -8.46
CA TYR A 70 -14.17 -2.19 -9.09
C TYR A 70 -15.03 -3.20 -9.85
N ARG A 71 -14.42 -4.16 -10.55
CA ARG A 71 -15.17 -5.20 -11.28
C ARG A 71 -16.02 -6.06 -10.35
N GLU A 72 -15.50 -6.40 -9.18
CA GLU A 72 -16.20 -7.20 -8.17
C GLU A 72 -17.27 -6.40 -7.42
N THR A 73 -16.94 -5.18 -6.96
CA THR A 73 -17.85 -4.38 -6.11
C THR A 73 -18.82 -3.51 -6.89
N LYS A 74 -18.54 -3.20 -8.16
CA LYS A 74 -19.24 -2.20 -8.99
C LYS A 74 -19.37 -0.82 -8.34
N CYS A 75 -18.52 -0.52 -7.35
CA CYS A 75 -18.56 0.71 -6.58
C CYS A 75 -17.26 1.49 -6.77
N ILE A 76 -17.38 2.74 -7.20
CA ILE A 76 -16.24 3.62 -7.47
C ILE A 76 -15.50 3.99 -6.19
N MET A 77 -16.20 4.07 -5.05
CA MET A 77 -15.55 4.27 -3.75
C MET A 77 -14.58 3.14 -3.40
N SER A 78 -14.81 1.92 -3.88
CA SER A 78 -13.86 0.81 -3.67
C SER A 78 -12.49 1.09 -4.29
N ILE A 79 -12.45 1.86 -5.40
CA ILE A 79 -11.18 2.29 -6.00
C ILE A 79 -10.44 3.24 -5.06
N LEU A 80 -11.14 4.21 -4.46
CA LEU A 80 -10.55 5.13 -3.47
C LEU A 80 -9.90 4.36 -2.32
N HIS A 81 -10.57 3.31 -1.82
CA HIS A 81 -10.05 2.52 -0.71
C HIS A 81 -8.74 1.78 -1.06
N VAL A 82 -8.54 1.41 -2.34
CA VAL A 82 -7.27 0.85 -2.82
C VAL A 82 -6.15 1.90 -2.81
N PHE A 83 -6.42 3.12 -3.27
CA PHE A 83 -5.43 4.21 -3.22
C PHE A 83 -5.11 4.64 -1.77
N MET A 84 -6.11 4.64 -0.89
CA MET A 84 -5.89 4.90 0.53
C MET A 84 -5.05 3.81 1.20
N ALA A 85 -5.17 2.55 0.77
CA ALA A 85 -4.30 1.48 1.23
C ALA A 85 -2.82 1.80 0.96
N LEU A 86 -2.51 2.27 -0.24
CA LEU A 86 -1.15 2.67 -0.63
C LEU A 86 -0.65 3.83 0.25
N ILE A 87 -1.48 4.86 0.46
CA ILE A 87 -1.11 6.01 1.31
C ILE A 87 -0.78 5.53 2.74
N PHE A 88 -1.62 4.67 3.33
CA PHE A 88 -1.36 4.15 4.68
C PHE A 88 -0.12 3.25 4.74
N ILE A 89 0.18 2.49 3.68
CA ILE A 89 1.41 1.70 3.59
C ILE A 89 2.62 2.62 3.57
N VAL A 90 2.61 3.70 2.78
CA VAL A 90 3.73 4.66 2.73
C VAL A 90 3.90 5.39 4.06
N ILE A 91 2.81 5.76 4.73
CA ILE A 91 2.89 6.34 6.07
C ILE A 91 3.46 5.32 7.06
N SER A 92 2.99 4.06 7.00
CA SER A 92 3.50 2.98 7.86
C SER A 92 4.98 2.76 7.65
N ASP A 93 5.43 2.76 6.40
CA ASP A 93 6.82 2.58 6.01
C ASP A 93 7.71 3.67 6.62
N ASN A 94 7.37 4.94 6.40
CA ASN A 94 8.10 6.06 6.95
C ASN A 94 8.13 6.07 8.48
N ILE A 95 7.00 5.83 9.14
CA ILE A 95 6.93 5.77 10.60
C ILE A 95 7.76 4.61 11.13
N SER A 96 7.68 3.44 10.49
CA SER A 96 8.44 2.25 10.89
C SER A 96 9.93 2.47 10.77
N TYR A 97 10.38 3.10 9.68
CA TYR A 97 11.77 3.44 9.47
C TYR A 97 12.27 4.38 10.57
N ILE A 98 11.54 5.48 10.83
CA ILE A 98 11.91 6.45 11.87
C ILE A 98 11.98 5.78 13.25
N ILE A 99 11.00 4.97 13.60
CA ILE A 99 10.91 4.34 14.91
C ILE A 99 11.97 3.24 15.08
N ALA A 100 12.13 2.37 14.08
CA ALA A 100 13.15 1.32 14.13
C ALA A 100 14.55 1.93 14.24
N PHE A 101 14.84 2.96 13.43
CA PHE A 101 16.13 3.63 13.50
C PHE A 101 16.30 4.37 14.83
N ARG A 102 15.34 5.19 15.29
CA ARG A 102 15.52 5.93 16.55
C ARG A 102 15.60 5.04 17.79
N LEU A 103 14.83 3.96 17.87
CA LEU A 103 14.80 3.09 19.04
C LEU A 103 15.95 2.08 19.07
N LEU A 104 16.37 1.58 17.91
CA LEU A 104 17.30 0.45 17.82
C LEU A 104 18.71 0.85 17.37
N ASN A 105 18.91 2.07 16.84
CA ASN A 105 20.24 2.56 16.46
C ASN A 105 21.20 2.66 17.67
N ALA A 106 20.68 2.87 18.88
CA ALA A 106 21.48 2.86 20.10
C ALA A 106 22.13 1.49 20.39
N ILE A 107 21.57 0.40 19.86
CA ILE A 107 22.08 -0.97 20.01
C ILE A 107 23.17 -1.29 18.96
N GLY A 108 23.25 -0.51 17.88
CA GLY A 108 24.26 -0.65 16.82
C GLY A 108 24.18 -1.95 16.00
N ASN A 109 23.09 -2.72 16.14
CA ASN A 109 22.90 -3.99 15.43
C ASN A 109 21.95 -3.81 14.23
N GLU A 110 22.53 -3.73 13.03
CA GLU A 110 21.80 -3.50 11.78
C GLU A 110 20.72 -4.55 11.49
N GLN A 111 20.97 -5.82 11.81
CA GLN A 111 19.98 -6.89 11.59
C GLN A 111 18.74 -6.69 12.45
N LEU A 112 18.94 -6.25 13.70
CA LEU A 112 17.86 -6.02 14.65
C LEU A 112 17.04 -4.78 14.24
N ILE A 113 17.68 -3.75 13.69
CA ILE A 113 17.01 -2.59 13.09
C ILE A 113 16.13 -3.01 11.91
N ILE A 114 16.65 -3.83 10.99
CA ILE A 114 15.90 -4.31 9.82
C ILE A 114 14.69 -5.16 10.23
N ILE A 115 14.89 -6.11 11.17
CA ILE A 115 13.80 -6.95 11.68
C ILE A 115 12.74 -6.09 12.39
N GLY A 116 13.18 -5.15 13.23
CA GLY A 116 12.29 -4.21 13.91
C GLY A 116 11.48 -3.36 12.95
N TYR A 117 12.12 -2.87 11.88
CA TYR A 117 11.46 -2.12 10.81
C TYR A 117 10.32 -2.93 10.17
N PHE A 118 10.56 -4.18 9.75
CA PHE A 118 9.51 -5.01 9.16
C PHE A 118 8.37 -5.33 10.14
N LEU A 119 8.70 -5.57 11.41
CA LEU A 119 7.72 -5.78 12.47
C LEU A 119 6.83 -4.54 12.66
N PHE A 120 7.42 -3.36 12.79
CA PHE A 120 6.67 -2.11 12.91
C PHE A 120 5.82 -1.83 11.68
N LEU A 121 6.33 -2.12 10.47
CA LEU A 121 5.58 -1.93 9.23
C LEU A 121 4.28 -2.73 9.24
N ILE A 122 4.35 -4.01 9.61
CA ILE A 122 3.18 -4.88 9.70
C ILE A 122 2.22 -4.37 10.79
N VAL A 123 2.73 -4.01 11.97
CA VAL A 123 1.91 -3.53 13.10
C VAL A 123 1.18 -2.25 12.73
N PHE A 124 1.87 -1.23 12.20
CA PHE A 124 1.25 0.04 11.82
C PHE A 124 0.25 -0.14 10.70
N ALA A 125 0.55 -0.98 9.71
CA ALA A 125 -0.38 -1.26 8.63
C ALA A 125 -1.68 -1.90 9.14
N ILE A 126 -1.60 -2.86 10.08
CA ILE A 126 -2.77 -3.46 10.71
C ILE A 126 -3.57 -2.42 11.49
N VAL A 127 -2.90 -1.57 12.28
CA VAL A 127 -3.54 -0.50 13.06
C VAL A 127 -4.28 0.46 12.13
N PHE A 128 -3.64 0.92 11.04
CA PHE A 128 -4.28 1.79 10.07
C PHE A 128 -5.45 1.11 9.35
N ALA A 129 -5.34 -0.17 9.00
CA ALA A 129 -6.45 -0.91 8.39
C ALA A 129 -7.68 -0.98 9.31
N ILE A 130 -7.47 -1.27 10.61
CA ILE A 130 -8.55 -1.32 11.61
C ILE A 130 -9.17 0.07 11.80
N PHE A 131 -8.33 1.09 11.99
CA PHE A 131 -8.79 2.46 12.17
C PHE A 131 -9.58 2.93 10.95
N TYR A 132 -9.04 2.72 9.75
CA TYR A 132 -9.66 3.12 8.50
C TYR A 132 -10.99 2.41 8.26
N LYS A 133 -11.09 1.09 8.49
CA LYS A 133 -12.36 0.36 8.34
C LYS A 133 -13.46 0.95 9.24
N ARG A 134 -13.13 1.31 10.48
CA ARG A 134 -14.10 1.96 11.39
C ARG A 134 -14.54 3.32 10.89
N VAL A 135 -13.59 4.14 10.44
CA VAL A 135 -13.87 5.48 9.89
C VAL A 135 -14.72 5.38 8.62
N VAL A 136 -14.32 4.53 7.66
CA VAL A 136 -15.06 4.32 6.40
C VAL A 136 -16.46 3.81 6.67
N LYS A 137 -16.65 2.81 7.55
CA LYS A 137 -17.98 2.31 7.90
C LYS A 137 -18.86 3.45 8.41
N PHE A 138 -18.36 4.21 9.38
CA PHE A 138 -19.06 5.36 9.96
C PHE A 138 -19.40 6.45 8.92
N LEU A 139 -18.50 6.75 7.99
CA LEU A 139 -18.72 7.78 6.97
C LEU A 139 -19.65 7.28 5.85
N SER A 140 -19.53 6.01 5.43
CA SER A 140 -20.31 5.42 4.35
C SER A 140 -21.81 5.30 4.66
N GLU A 141 -22.17 5.21 5.94
CA GLU A 141 -23.56 5.23 6.42
C GLU A 141 -24.21 6.63 6.25
N ARG A 142 -23.42 7.69 6.00
CA ARG A 142 -23.93 9.05 5.80
C ARG A 142 -24.14 9.36 4.31
N TRP A 143 -25.36 9.80 3.97
CA TRP A 143 -25.82 10.09 2.60
C TRP A 143 -24.91 11.02 1.77
N VAL A 144 -24.22 11.96 2.42
CA VAL A 144 -23.34 12.96 1.77
C VAL A 144 -22.19 12.30 1.00
N PHE A 145 -21.72 11.12 1.42
CA PHE A 145 -20.58 10.45 0.78
C PHE A 145 -20.93 9.71 -0.52
N LYS A 146 -22.21 9.50 -0.85
CA LYS A 146 -22.60 8.90 -2.13
C LYS A 146 -22.37 9.84 -3.32
N SER A 147 -22.50 11.15 -3.10
CA SER A 147 -22.44 12.17 -4.16
C SER A 147 -21.03 12.68 -4.46
N VAL A 148 -20.06 12.48 -3.56
CA VAL A 148 -18.69 13.03 -3.66
C VAL A 148 -17.67 11.95 -4.07
N SER A 149 -18.14 10.77 -4.49
CA SER A 149 -17.30 9.59 -4.70
C SER A 149 -16.25 9.77 -5.78
N TYR A 150 -16.62 10.33 -6.94
CA TYR A 150 -15.71 10.59 -8.05
C TYR A 150 -14.63 11.62 -7.72
N ILE A 151 -14.99 12.71 -7.04
CA ILE A 151 -14.05 13.76 -6.61
C ILE A 151 -13.06 13.18 -5.61
N SER A 152 -13.54 12.36 -4.68
CA SER A 152 -12.68 11.70 -3.68
C SER A 152 -11.68 10.75 -4.34
N VAL A 153 -12.12 9.94 -5.32
CA VAL A 153 -11.23 9.08 -6.11
C VAL A 153 -10.18 9.90 -6.85
N PHE A 154 -10.59 10.98 -7.53
CA PHE A 154 -9.65 11.86 -8.24
C PHE A 154 -8.60 12.45 -7.30
N LEU A 155 -9.01 12.97 -6.13
CA LEU A 155 -8.09 13.49 -5.12
C LEU A 155 -7.14 12.41 -4.58
N GLY A 156 -7.62 11.18 -4.38
CA GLY A 156 -6.80 10.04 -3.97
C GLY A 156 -5.71 9.71 -5.00
N ILE A 157 -6.08 9.65 -6.28
CA ILE A 157 -5.13 9.43 -7.39
C ILE A 157 -4.11 10.57 -7.45
N ALA A 158 -4.57 11.82 -7.42
CA ALA A 158 -3.70 12.99 -7.47
C ALA A 158 -2.70 13.00 -6.31
N THR A 159 -3.15 12.67 -5.09
CA THR A 159 -2.30 12.58 -3.90
C THR A 159 -1.19 11.57 -4.09
N VAL A 160 -1.50 10.38 -4.62
CA VAL A 160 -0.49 9.35 -4.89
C VAL A 160 0.50 9.82 -5.96
N ILE A 161 0.04 10.43 -7.04
CA ILE A 161 0.92 10.97 -8.09
C ILE A 161 1.88 12.02 -7.51
N PHE A 162 1.36 13.01 -6.77
CA PHE A 162 2.19 14.07 -6.18
C PHE A 162 3.17 13.53 -5.15
N MET A 163 2.77 12.54 -4.35
CA MET A 163 3.66 11.87 -3.40
C MET A 163 4.86 11.24 -4.12
N TYR A 164 4.62 10.51 -5.22
CA TYR A 164 5.69 9.90 -6.00
C TYR A 164 6.57 10.95 -6.72
N ILE A 165 5.99 12.01 -7.28
CA ILE A 165 6.76 13.11 -7.88
C ILE A 165 7.69 13.75 -6.84
N ASN A 166 7.19 14.03 -5.64
CA ASN A 166 7.99 14.62 -4.57
C ASN A 166 9.12 13.70 -4.10
N ILE A 167 8.86 12.39 -3.98
CA ILE A 167 9.91 11.41 -3.64
C ILE A 167 11.01 11.42 -4.71
N MET A 168 10.65 11.40 -6.00
CA MET A 168 11.64 11.43 -7.09
C MET A 168 12.41 12.75 -7.16
N ALA A 169 11.79 13.88 -6.83
CA ALA A 169 12.48 15.17 -6.79
C ALA A 169 13.53 15.20 -5.67
N ILE A 170 13.19 14.69 -4.48
CA ILE A 170 14.11 14.61 -3.34
C ILE A 170 15.31 13.69 -3.62
N ASP A 171 15.10 12.60 -4.37
CA ASP A 171 16.19 11.70 -4.80
C ASP A 171 17.08 12.31 -5.91
N HIS A 172 16.59 13.30 -6.67
CA HIS A 172 17.37 13.97 -7.72
C HIS A 172 18.21 15.15 -7.20
N ASP A 173 17.79 15.78 -6.11
CA ASP A 173 18.48 16.91 -5.48
C ASP A 173 19.56 16.50 -4.46
N ASN A 174 19.72 15.20 -4.18
CA ASN A 174 20.79 14.61 -3.35
C ASN A 174 21.82 13.84 -4.18
#